data_AF-A0A954DXC9-F1
#
_entry.id   AF-A0A954DXC9-F1
#
_cell.length_a   1.000
_cell.length_b   1.000
_cell.length_c   1.000
_cell.angle_alpha   90.00
_cell.angle_beta   90.00
_cell.angle_gamma   90.00
#
_symmetry.space_group_name_H-M   'P 1'
#
loop_
_entity.id
_entity.type
_entity.pdbx_description
1 polymer ?
#
loop_
_entity_poly.entity_id
_entity_poly.type
_entity_poly.pdbx_seq_one_letter_code
_entity_poly.pdbx_strand_id
1 'polypeptide(L)'
;MFGLGKQKDMSAEQPAEAPQREKSAQPQQAGGQRLNLVGRDQFARAVAAAVRHGIETHFRGAPPEHIEAAISTAKSSMVHLLRKDSKAVRGLPKAAFLKEVQESKAKIEAQREAARRELEQMLGQLGSRREEVGQMKASLIEESRISGMEQDYELGQRISSLFDGAGNSPELEAIRKQVTALMMQQMHAEREKVIEAQLAEHRREVTKFERRITKLTSSLELTEEELKKIAAAKGIDLGVASIYRDVQGLCAADADYETKKELMSSIFAANMALQKGTQVAT
;
A
#
# COMPACT_ATOMS: atom_id res chain seq x y z
N MET A 1 23.77 39.89 -37.90
CA MET A 1 23.77 40.69 -36.65
C MET A 1 24.32 39.79 -35.56
N PHE A 2 25.64 39.68 -35.36
CA PHE A 2 26.55 40.59 -34.64
C PHE A 2 26.03 41.04 -33.26
N GLY A 3 26.70 40.56 -32.20
CA GLY A 3 26.46 40.93 -30.81
C GLY A 3 27.42 40.25 -29.83
N LEU A 4 28.72 40.27 -30.13
CA LEU A 4 29.81 39.97 -29.18
C LEU A 4 30.05 41.20 -28.28
N GLY A 5 29.96 41.05 -26.95
CA GLY A 5 30.52 41.97 -25.97
C GLY A 5 31.40 41.18 -25.00
N LYS A 6 32.74 41.24 -25.11
CA LYS A 6 33.68 42.16 -24.42
C LYS A 6 33.50 42.16 -22.89
N GLN A 7 34.39 41.48 -22.15
CA GLN A 7 35.69 41.96 -21.64
C GLN A 7 35.58 43.08 -20.59
N LYS A 8 35.99 42.75 -19.35
CA LYS A 8 36.59 43.55 -18.26
C LYS A 8 36.20 42.91 -16.91
N ASP A 9 37.02 42.80 -15.86
CA ASP A 9 38.29 43.41 -15.52
C ASP A 9 39.14 42.42 -14.71
N MET A 10 40.45 42.57 -14.87
CA MET A 10 41.45 42.04 -13.96
C MET A 10 41.49 42.90 -12.69
N SER A 11 41.35 42.28 -11.52
CA SER A 11 41.88 42.79 -10.27
C SER A 11 42.68 41.69 -9.61
N ALA A 12 43.97 41.96 -9.48
CA ALA A 12 44.94 41.17 -8.75
C ALA A 12 44.64 41.28 -7.25
N GLU A 13 44.50 40.13 -6.59
CA GLU A 13 44.47 40.04 -5.13
C GLU A 13 45.56 39.07 -4.68
N GLN A 14 46.29 39.50 -3.66
CA GLN A 14 47.58 39.03 -3.20
C GLN A 14 47.55 37.59 -2.65
N PRO A 15 48.67 36.86 -2.70
CA PRO A 15 48.79 35.56 -2.04
C PRO A 15 48.96 35.78 -0.53
N ALA A 16 47.89 35.58 0.23
CA ALA A 16 47.94 35.53 1.69
C ALA A 16 48.55 34.21 2.17
N GLU A 17 49.45 34.38 3.13
CA GLU A 17 50.26 33.42 3.88
C GLU A 17 49.61 32.04 4.14
N ALA A 18 50.42 31.02 3.89
CA ALA A 18 50.16 29.65 4.28
C ALA A 18 50.08 29.52 5.81
N PRO A 19 48.96 29.04 6.38
CA PRO A 19 48.94 28.62 7.76
C PRO A 19 49.66 27.27 7.89
N GLN A 20 50.42 27.21 8.97
CA GLN A 20 51.31 26.15 9.36
C GLN A 20 50.60 24.79 9.40
N ARG A 21 51.31 23.75 8.97
CA ARG A 21 50.94 22.35 9.10
C ARG A 21 50.70 22.02 10.58
N GLU A 22 49.45 22.09 11.02
CA GLU A 22 49.00 21.41 12.22
C GLU A 22 49.26 19.92 12.04
N LYS A 23 50.12 19.38 12.90
CA LYS A 23 50.39 17.95 13.02
C LYS A 23 49.05 17.28 13.28
N SER A 24 48.54 16.62 12.24
CA SER A 24 47.40 15.71 12.30
C SER A 24 47.69 14.64 13.35
N ALA A 25 47.18 14.88 14.56
CA ALA A 25 47.02 13.86 15.59
C ALA A 25 46.13 12.78 14.98
N GLN A 26 46.74 11.69 14.54
CA GLN A 26 46.03 10.50 14.12
C GLN A 26 45.12 10.10 15.26
N PRO A 27 43.78 10.05 15.07
CA PRO A 27 42.87 9.62 16.11
C PRO A 27 43.24 8.17 16.43
N GLN A 28 43.74 7.95 17.65
CA GLN A 28 43.95 6.62 18.20
C GLN A 28 42.62 5.88 18.08
N GLN A 29 42.55 4.94 17.13
CA GLN A 29 41.37 4.11 16.92
C GLN A 29 41.18 3.24 18.16
N ALA A 30 40.29 3.66 19.04
CA ALA A 30 39.85 2.88 20.18
C ALA A 30 39.48 1.46 19.71
N GLY A 31 40.19 0.46 20.23
CA GLY A 31 40.04 -0.93 19.84
C GLY A 31 38.62 -1.43 20.08
N GLY A 32 37.80 -1.44 19.03
CA GLY A 32 36.44 -1.97 19.09
C GLY A 32 36.46 -3.45 19.48
N GLN A 33 35.77 -3.79 20.58
CA GLN A 33 35.54 -5.18 20.98
C GLN A 33 34.86 -5.95 19.85
N ARG A 34 35.39 -7.13 19.53
CA ARG A 34 34.75 -8.06 18.59
C ARG A 34 33.54 -8.67 19.27
N LEU A 35 32.36 -8.42 18.73
CA LEU A 35 31.11 -9.01 19.21
C LEU A 35 30.67 -10.08 18.21
N ASN A 36 30.35 -11.25 18.71
CA ASN A 36 29.81 -12.34 17.92
C ASN A 36 28.29 -12.22 17.94
N LEU A 37 27.70 -11.77 16.82
CA LEU A 37 26.25 -11.74 16.63
C LEU A 37 25.78 -13.10 16.14
N VAL A 38 24.79 -13.65 16.85
CA VAL A 38 24.13 -14.90 16.48
C VAL A 38 22.67 -14.59 16.17
N GLY A 39 22.20 -14.96 14.98
CA GLY A 39 20.79 -14.80 14.62
C GLY A 39 19.89 -15.65 15.51
N ARG A 40 18.65 -15.20 15.77
CA ARG A 40 17.69 -15.91 16.64
C ARG A 40 17.49 -17.38 16.25
N ASP A 41 17.38 -17.67 14.95
CA ASP A 41 17.20 -19.04 14.44
C ASP A 41 18.49 -19.88 14.49
N GLN A 42 19.65 -19.23 14.47
CA GLN A 42 20.94 -19.92 14.67
C GLN A 42 21.14 -20.28 16.14
N PHE A 43 20.79 -19.38 17.05
CA PHE A 43 20.82 -19.65 18.48
C PHE A 43 19.90 -20.83 18.84
N ALA A 44 18.66 -20.81 18.35
CA ALA A 44 17.71 -21.90 18.58
C ALA A 44 18.23 -23.26 18.07
N ARG A 45 18.84 -23.29 16.88
CA ARG A 45 19.46 -24.51 16.32
C ARG A 45 20.67 -24.97 17.13
N ALA A 46 21.53 -24.06 17.55
CA ALA A 46 22.71 -24.37 18.36
C ALA A 46 22.32 -24.96 19.73
N VAL A 47 21.30 -24.39 20.38
CA VAL A 47 20.74 -24.93 21.64
C VAL A 47 20.19 -26.33 21.42
N ALA A 48 19.36 -26.53 20.39
CA ALA A 48 18.75 -27.84 20.12
C ALA A 48 19.80 -28.92 19.81
N ALA A 49 20.82 -28.60 19.01
CA ALA A 49 21.90 -29.52 18.68
C ALA A 49 22.78 -29.84 19.90
N ALA A 50 23.06 -28.85 20.74
CA ALA A 50 23.86 -29.03 21.94
C ALA A 50 23.16 -29.87 23.01
N VAL A 51 21.86 -29.64 23.23
CA VAL A 51 21.04 -30.45 24.14
C VAL A 51 20.97 -31.89 23.64
N ARG A 52 20.72 -32.10 22.33
CA ARG A 52 20.68 -33.43 21.73
C ARG A 52 22.00 -34.18 21.92
N HIS A 53 23.12 -33.51 21.66
CA HIS A 53 24.44 -34.08 21.87
C HIS A 53 24.69 -34.45 23.34
N GLY A 54 24.37 -33.56 24.29
CA GLY A 54 24.53 -33.87 25.72
C GLY A 54 23.69 -35.08 26.17
N ILE A 55 22.47 -35.21 25.66
CA ILE A 55 21.59 -36.36 25.94
C ILE A 55 22.17 -37.64 25.32
N GLU A 56 22.50 -37.65 24.02
CA GLU A 56 23.02 -38.84 23.32
C GLU A 56 24.32 -39.37 23.95
N THR A 57 25.18 -38.48 24.45
CA THR A 57 26.49 -38.86 24.97
C THR A 57 26.42 -39.47 26.36
N HIS A 58 25.39 -39.17 27.17
CA HIS A 58 25.39 -39.50 28.60
C HIS A 58 24.13 -40.23 29.09
N PHE A 59 23.04 -40.27 28.33
CA PHE A 59 21.79 -40.94 28.74
C PHE A 59 21.60 -42.37 28.21
N ARG A 60 22.62 -43.00 27.62
CA ARG A 60 22.63 -44.46 27.42
C ARG A 60 22.94 -45.19 28.74
N GLY A 61 21.96 -45.21 29.66
CA GLY A 61 21.94 -46.10 30.83
C GLY A 61 22.69 -45.64 32.09
N ALA A 62 22.90 -44.33 32.29
CA ALA A 62 23.79 -43.82 33.33
C ALA A 62 23.06 -43.28 34.59
N PRO A 63 23.68 -43.39 35.80
CA PRO A 63 23.13 -42.89 37.08
C PRO A 63 23.00 -41.36 37.17
N PRO A 64 22.27 -40.81 38.16
CA PRO A 64 21.93 -39.38 38.26
C PRO A 64 23.13 -38.41 38.31
N GLU A 65 24.33 -38.87 38.68
CA GLU A 65 25.57 -38.08 38.62
C GLU A 65 25.98 -37.67 37.19
N HIS A 66 25.45 -38.34 36.16
CA HIS A 66 25.73 -38.02 34.75
C HIS A 66 24.93 -36.84 34.20
N ILE A 67 23.92 -36.36 34.93
CA ILE A 67 23.11 -35.20 34.52
C ILE A 67 23.97 -33.93 34.50
N GLU A 68 24.81 -33.75 35.51
CA GLU A 68 25.67 -32.57 35.61
C GLU A 68 26.76 -32.58 34.51
N ALA A 69 27.32 -33.76 34.23
CA ALA A 69 28.22 -33.96 33.09
C ALA A 69 27.51 -33.65 31.76
N ALA A 70 26.23 -34.00 31.61
CA ALA A 70 25.48 -33.82 30.36
C ALA A 70 25.18 -32.34 30.12
N ILE A 71 24.86 -31.61 31.19
CA ILE A 71 24.67 -30.15 31.16
C ILE A 71 25.98 -29.46 30.81
N SER A 72 27.11 -29.88 31.39
CA SER A 72 28.43 -29.32 31.07
C SER A 72 28.82 -29.55 29.60
N THR A 73 28.60 -30.78 29.10
CA THR A 73 28.86 -31.15 27.70
C THR A 73 27.96 -30.38 26.74
N ALA A 74 26.66 -30.27 27.03
CA ALA A 74 25.72 -29.47 26.24
C ALA A 74 26.11 -27.99 26.23
N LYS A 75 26.48 -27.41 27.38
CA LYS A 75 26.92 -26.01 27.46
C LYS A 75 28.17 -25.77 26.60
N SER A 76 29.14 -26.68 26.66
CA SER A 76 30.38 -26.60 25.90
C SER A 76 30.14 -26.71 24.39
N SER A 77 29.33 -27.68 23.96
CA SER A 77 28.95 -27.84 22.55
C SER A 77 28.09 -26.69 22.04
N MET A 78 27.22 -26.12 22.87
CA MET A 78 26.45 -24.92 22.53
C MET A 78 27.38 -23.74 22.27
N VAL A 79 28.33 -23.46 23.17
CA VAL A 79 29.31 -22.37 22.99
C VAL A 79 30.15 -22.60 21.74
N HIS A 80 30.55 -23.84 21.46
CA HIS A 80 31.31 -24.18 20.26
C HIS A 80 30.48 -23.96 18.98
N LEU A 81 29.23 -24.42 18.93
CA LEU A 81 28.34 -24.23 17.78
C LEU A 81 28.03 -22.74 17.57
N LEU A 82 27.76 -22.00 18.66
CA LEU A 82 27.55 -20.55 18.60
C LEU A 82 28.80 -19.84 18.08
N ARG A 83 30.02 -20.22 18.49
CA ARG A 83 31.26 -19.64 17.98
C ARG A 83 31.54 -20.00 16.52
N LYS A 84 31.26 -21.25 16.13
CA LYS A 84 31.48 -21.75 14.76
C LYS A 84 30.60 -21.02 13.75
N ASP A 85 29.34 -20.77 14.11
CA ASP A 85 28.35 -20.18 13.22
C ASP A 85 28.17 -18.66 13.43
N SER A 86 28.75 -18.09 14.50
CA SER A 86 28.75 -16.64 14.69
C SER A 86 29.61 -15.97 13.63
N LYS A 87 29.02 -15.00 12.93
CA LYS A 87 29.83 -14.03 12.17
C LYS A 87 30.51 -13.11 13.17
N ALA A 88 31.84 -13.03 13.10
CA ALA A 88 32.61 -12.01 13.79
C ALA A 88 32.26 -10.66 13.17
N VAL A 89 31.26 -9.99 13.74
CA VAL A 89 30.92 -8.62 13.36
C VAL A 89 31.86 -7.74 14.17
N ARG A 90 32.75 -7.02 13.48
CA ARG A 90 33.51 -5.96 14.14
C ARG A 90 32.48 -5.01 14.72
N GLY A 91 32.43 -4.87 16.05
CA GLY A 91 31.47 -3.99 16.70
C GLY A 91 31.60 -2.62 16.06
N LEU A 92 30.57 -2.22 15.30
CA LEU A 92 30.54 -0.88 14.73
C LEU A 92 30.62 0.07 15.92
N PRO A 93 31.54 1.05 15.92
CA PRO A 93 31.54 2.06 16.96
C PRO A 93 30.14 2.68 17.03
N LYS A 94 29.67 3.02 18.24
CA LYS A 94 28.29 3.51 18.46
C LYS A 94 27.87 4.57 17.43
N ALA A 95 28.78 5.46 17.05
CA ALA A 95 28.58 6.46 16.01
C ALA A 95 28.27 5.87 14.62
N ALA A 96 29.00 4.83 14.18
CA ALA A 96 28.78 4.20 12.89
C ALA A 96 27.47 3.39 12.87
N PHE A 97 27.12 2.73 13.98
CA PHE A 97 25.80 2.08 14.10
C PHE A 97 24.65 3.09 14.05
N LEU A 98 24.76 4.20 14.78
CA LEU A 98 23.75 5.27 14.73
C LEU A 98 23.58 5.83 13.32
N LYS A 99 24.69 6.01 12.59
CA LYS A 99 24.68 6.45 11.18
C LYS A 99 23.95 5.45 10.28
N GLU A 100 24.28 4.16 10.33
CA GLU A 100 23.63 3.11 9.53
C GLU A 100 22.12 3.02 9.82
N VAL A 101 21.74 3.22 11.08
CA VAL A 101 20.33 3.24 11.50
C VAL A 101 19.61 4.47 10.95
N GLN A 102 20.25 5.64 11.01
CA GLN A 102 19.68 6.87 10.45
C GLN A 102 19.51 6.74 8.93
N GLU A 103 20.49 6.16 8.24
CA GLU A 103 20.40 5.86 6.80
C GLU A 103 19.27 4.86 6.50
N SER A 104 19.13 3.81 7.33
CA SER A 104 18.05 2.84 7.19
C SER A 104 16.67 3.48 7.45
N LYS A 105 16.55 4.33 8.47
CA LYS A 105 15.33 5.09 8.76
C LYS A 105 14.96 5.99 7.58
N ALA A 106 15.91 6.79 7.09
CA ALA A 106 15.70 7.67 5.94
C ALA A 106 15.28 6.89 4.69
N LYS A 107 15.84 5.70 4.47
CA LYS A 107 15.44 4.82 3.37
C LYS A 107 13.99 4.32 3.52
N ILE A 108 13.58 3.90 4.71
CA ILE A 108 12.21 3.43 4.96
C ILE A 108 11.22 4.61 4.83
N GLU A 109 11.56 5.79 5.32
CA GLU A 109 10.75 7.01 5.16
C GLU A 109 10.60 7.39 3.68
N ALA A 110 11.68 7.35 2.91
CA ALA A 110 11.63 7.60 1.47
C ALA A 110 10.75 6.57 0.73
N GLN A 111 10.83 5.29 1.11
CA GLN A 111 9.95 4.24 0.56
C GLN A 111 8.48 4.48 0.91
N ARG A 112 8.18 4.89 2.15
CA ARG A 112 6.83 5.23 2.59
C ARG A 112 6.26 6.41 1.81
N GLU A 113 7.03 7.49 1.65
CA GLU A 113 6.60 8.66 0.88
C GLU A 113 6.38 8.32 -0.60
N ALA A 114 7.26 7.49 -1.20
CA ALA A 114 7.07 7.02 -2.56
C ALA A 114 5.78 6.19 -2.72
N ALA A 115 5.54 5.24 -1.81
CA ALA A 115 4.33 4.42 -1.83
C ALA A 115 3.05 5.24 -1.60
N ARG A 116 3.10 6.30 -0.78
CA ARG A 116 1.98 7.23 -0.59
C ARG A 116 1.62 8.00 -1.85
N ARG A 117 2.63 8.55 -2.55
CA ARG A 117 2.41 9.23 -3.84
C ARG A 117 1.83 8.29 -4.89
N GLU A 118 2.32 7.05 -4.93
CA GLU A 118 1.79 6.04 -5.84
C GLU A 118 0.32 5.74 -5.53
N LEU A 119 -0.03 5.57 -4.25
CA LEU A 119 -1.39 5.33 -3.79
C LEU A 119 -2.32 6.50 -4.17
N GLU A 120 -1.89 7.73 -3.92
CA GLU A 120 -2.65 8.93 -4.30
C GLU A 120 -2.90 8.99 -5.82
N GLN A 121 -1.86 8.73 -6.62
CA GLN A 121 -1.98 8.65 -8.07
C GLN A 121 -2.99 7.58 -8.51
N MET A 122 -2.94 6.39 -7.92
CA MET A 122 -3.89 5.32 -8.25
C MET A 122 -5.30 5.60 -7.79
N LEU A 123 -5.50 6.26 -6.66
CA LEU A 123 -6.82 6.72 -6.23
C LEU A 123 -7.40 7.74 -7.21
N GLY A 124 -6.57 8.68 -7.68
CA GLY A 124 -6.94 9.61 -8.75
C GLY A 124 -7.35 8.88 -10.03
N GLN A 125 -6.53 7.93 -10.49
CA GLN A 125 -6.83 7.10 -11.67
C GLN A 125 -8.11 6.28 -11.51
N LEU A 126 -8.33 5.68 -10.33
CA LEU A 126 -9.55 4.93 -10.04
C LEU A 126 -10.79 5.83 -10.06
N GLY A 127 -10.68 7.04 -9.50
CA GLY A 127 -11.74 8.05 -9.54
C GLY A 127 -12.12 8.42 -10.97
N SER A 128 -11.14 8.84 -11.77
CA SER A 128 -11.35 9.17 -13.19
C SER A 128 -11.92 7.99 -13.97
N ARG A 129 -11.40 6.77 -13.77
CA ARG A 129 -11.90 5.59 -14.50
C ARG A 129 -13.33 5.22 -14.11
N ARG A 130 -13.72 5.38 -12.84
CA ARG A 130 -15.10 5.16 -12.40
C ARG A 130 -16.05 6.18 -13.01
N GLU A 131 -15.62 7.44 -13.10
CA GLU A 131 -16.39 8.49 -13.76
C GLU A 131 -16.56 8.21 -15.25
N GLU A 132 -15.48 7.86 -15.95
CA GLU A 132 -15.52 7.45 -17.36
C GLU A 132 -16.48 6.28 -17.60
N VAL A 133 -16.44 5.25 -16.75
CA VAL A 133 -17.38 4.11 -16.83
C VAL A 133 -18.81 4.55 -16.59
N GLY A 134 -19.04 5.49 -15.66
CA GLY A 134 -20.35 6.07 -15.40
C GLY A 134 -20.89 6.84 -16.61
N GLN A 135 -20.07 7.70 -17.19
CA GLN A 135 -20.39 8.48 -18.39
C GLN A 135 -20.64 7.57 -19.60
N MET A 136 -19.78 6.58 -19.82
CA MET A 136 -19.93 5.60 -20.89
C MET A 136 -21.20 4.76 -20.72
N LYS A 137 -21.51 4.32 -19.49
CA LYS A 137 -22.77 3.62 -19.23
C LYS A 137 -23.96 4.50 -19.56
N ALA A 138 -23.94 5.77 -19.15
CA ALA A 138 -25.02 6.70 -19.44
C ALA A 138 -25.18 6.94 -20.95
N SER A 139 -24.07 7.12 -21.68
CA SER A 139 -24.10 7.32 -23.13
C SER A 139 -24.61 6.09 -23.88
N LEU A 140 -24.15 4.88 -23.50
CA LEU A 140 -24.60 3.63 -24.12
C LEU A 140 -26.09 3.36 -23.88
N ILE A 141 -26.61 3.67 -22.69
CA ILE A 141 -28.04 3.54 -22.40
C ILE A 141 -28.85 4.53 -23.25
N GLU A 142 -28.40 5.77 -23.35
CA GLU A 142 -29.09 6.79 -24.13
C GLU A 142 -29.05 6.47 -25.64
N GLU A 143 -27.89 6.06 -26.16
CA GLU A 143 -27.74 5.62 -27.55
C GLU A 143 -28.60 4.38 -27.84
N SER A 144 -28.59 3.39 -26.94
CA SER A 144 -29.45 2.22 -27.06
C SER A 144 -30.93 2.57 -26.99
N ARG A 145 -31.32 3.64 -26.29
CA ARG A 145 -32.70 4.11 -26.25
C ARG A 145 -33.10 4.76 -27.57
N ILE A 146 -32.30 5.70 -28.06
CA ILE A 146 -32.57 6.44 -29.30
C ILE A 146 -32.56 5.48 -30.50
N SER A 147 -31.47 4.74 -30.69
CA SER A 147 -31.34 3.79 -31.79
C SER A 147 -32.30 2.60 -31.64
N GLY A 148 -32.58 2.20 -30.39
CA GLY A 148 -33.50 1.11 -30.11
C GLY A 148 -34.92 1.41 -30.58
N MET A 149 -35.44 2.62 -30.32
CA MET A 149 -36.79 3.00 -30.72
C MET A 149 -36.99 2.98 -32.24
N GLU A 150 -36.01 3.46 -33.01
CA GLU A 150 -36.06 3.42 -34.48
C GLU A 150 -36.04 1.98 -35.00
N GLN A 151 -35.14 1.15 -34.49
CA GLN A 151 -35.05 -0.27 -34.85
C GLN A 151 -36.30 -1.06 -34.46
N ASP A 152 -36.87 -0.80 -33.28
CA ASP A 152 -38.06 -1.50 -32.77
C ASP A 152 -39.28 -1.13 -33.61
N TYR A 153 -39.36 0.13 -34.05
CA TYR A 153 -40.39 0.59 -34.98
C TYR A 153 -40.28 -0.09 -36.35
N GLU A 154 -39.07 -0.11 -36.94
CA GLU A 154 -38.84 -0.80 -38.22
C GLU A 154 -39.13 -2.30 -38.12
N LEU A 155 -38.70 -2.95 -37.04
CA LEU A 155 -38.96 -4.37 -36.81
C LEU A 155 -40.46 -4.64 -36.68
N GLY A 156 -41.18 -3.80 -35.95
CA GLY A 156 -42.64 -3.88 -35.83
C GLY A 156 -43.36 -3.73 -37.17
N GLN A 157 -42.91 -2.80 -38.02
CA GLN A 157 -43.45 -2.64 -39.38
C GLN A 157 -43.18 -3.87 -40.25
N ARG A 158 -41.95 -4.42 -40.21
CA ARG A 158 -41.58 -5.63 -40.96
C ARG A 158 -42.37 -6.85 -40.51
N ILE A 159 -42.57 -7.02 -39.20
CA ILE A 159 -43.41 -8.10 -38.68
C ILE A 159 -44.84 -7.90 -39.19
N SER A 160 -45.40 -6.69 -39.09
CA SER A 160 -46.76 -6.41 -39.56
C SER A 160 -46.94 -6.73 -41.06
N SER A 161 -45.99 -6.32 -41.91
CA SER A 161 -46.04 -6.58 -43.35
C SER A 161 -45.95 -8.06 -43.72
N LEU A 162 -45.26 -8.89 -42.92
CA LEU A 162 -45.23 -10.35 -43.11
C LEU A 162 -46.61 -10.99 -42.88
N PHE A 163 -47.44 -10.41 -42.02
CA PHE A 163 -48.77 -10.93 -41.73
C PHE A 163 -49.87 -10.38 -42.65
N ASP A 164 -49.61 -9.33 -43.44
CA ASP A 164 -50.62 -8.71 -44.33
C ASP A 164 -51.08 -9.66 -45.46
N GLY A 165 -50.26 -10.64 -45.84
CA GLY A 165 -50.63 -11.68 -46.81
C GLY A 165 -51.49 -12.81 -46.27
N ALA A 166 -51.66 -12.94 -44.94
CA ALA A 166 -52.32 -14.07 -44.29
C ALA A 166 -53.82 -13.85 -44.00
N GLY A 167 -54.34 -12.64 -44.24
CA GLY A 167 -55.74 -12.26 -44.00
C GLY A 167 -56.02 -11.71 -42.60
N ASN A 168 -57.17 -11.04 -42.44
CA ASN A 168 -57.54 -10.25 -41.25
C ASN A 168 -58.40 -11.03 -40.24
N SER A 169 -57.96 -12.22 -39.82
CA SER A 169 -58.64 -12.96 -38.74
C SER A 169 -58.29 -12.35 -37.36
N PRO A 170 -59.25 -12.24 -36.42
CA PRO A 170 -58.98 -11.76 -35.06
C PRO A 170 -57.94 -12.61 -34.31
N GLU A 171 -57.86 -13.91 -34.61
CA GLU A 171 -56.85 -14.82 -34.05
C GLU A 171 -55.44 -14.50 -34.57
N LEU A 172 -55.32 -14.18 -35.86
CA LEU A 172 -54.04 -13.78 -36.47
C LEU A 172 -53.54 -12.45 -35.93
N GLU A 173 -54.43 -11.49 -35.64
CA GLU A 173 -54.08 -10.23 -34.99
C GLU A 173 -53.56 -10.43 -33.56
N ALA A 174 -54.16 -11.34 -32.79
CA ALA A 174 -53.67 -11.69 -31.45
C ALA A 174 -52.26 -12.31 -31.52
N ILE A 175 -52.04 -13.24 -32.46
CA ILE A 175 -50.74 -13.87 -32.69
C ILE A 175 -49.70 -12.83 -33.13
N ARG A 176 -50.05 -11.94 -34.07
CA ARG A 176 -49.20 -10.85 -34.55
C ARG A 176 -48.71 -9.98 -33.39
N LYS A 177 -49.62 -9.52 -32.52
CA LYS A 177 -49.28 -8.73 -31.34
C LYS A 177 -48.37 -9.49 -30.38
N GLN A 178 -48.64 -10.77 -30.14
CA GLN A 178 -47.83 -11.60 -29.25
C GLN A 178 -46.42 -11.82 -29.80
N VAL A 179 -46.29 -12.10 -31.10
CA VAL A 179 -44.99 -12.27 -31.77
C VAL A 179 -44.19 -10.97 -31.74
N THR A 180 -44.81 -9.83 -32.06
CA THR A 180 -44.13 -8.52 -31.99
C THR A 180 -43.65 -8.22 -30.57
N ALA A 181 -44.49 -8.46 -29.56
CA ALA A 181 -44.12 -8.23 -28.16
C ALA A 181 -42.96 -9.13 -27.70
N LEU A 182 -42.99 -10.42 -28.04
CA LEU A 182 -41.91 -11.36 -27.72
C LEU A 182 -40.60 -10.98 -28.42
N MET A 183 -40.65 -10.57 -29.69
CA MET A 183 -39.48 -10.14 -30.44
C MET A 183 -38.87 -8.85 -29.87
N MET A 184 -39.70 -7.85 -29.54
CA MET A 184 -39.24 -6.62 -28.88
C MET A 184 -38.59 -6.94 -27.53
N GLN A 185 -39.22 -7.80 -26.71
CA GLN A 185 -38.64 -8.21 -25.43
C GLN A 185 -37.27 -8.90 -25.60
N GLN A 186 -37.14 -9.78 -26.59
CA GLN A 186 -35.87 -10.45 -26.88
C GLN A 186 -34.80 -9.46 -27.34
N MET A 187 -35.15 -8.50 -28.22
CA MET A 187 -34.24 -7.46 -28.68
C MET A 187 -33.75 -6.57 -27.54
N HIS A 188 -34.64 -6.15 -26.63
CA HIS A 188 -34.25 -5.41 -25.44
C HIS A 188 -33.28 -6.22 -24.56
N ALA A 189 -33.58 -7.50 -24.32
CA ALA A 189 -32.70 -8.37 -23.53
C ALA A 189 -31.30 -8.54 -24.18
N GLU A 190 -31.22 -8.66 -25.50
CA GLU A 190 -29.94 -8.74 -26.21
C GLU A 190 -29.16 -7.41 -26.16
N ARG A 191 -29.84 -6.26 -26.30
CA ARG A 191 -29.20 -4.95 -26.13
C ARG A 191 -28.62 -4.78 -24.73
N GLU A 192 -29.37 -5.13 -23.69
CA GLU A 192 -28.89 -5.08 -22.30
C GLU A 192 -27.65 -5.96 -22.10
N LYS A 193 -27.63 -7.18 -22.66
CA LYS A 193 -26.46 -8.06 -22.61
C LYS A 193 -25.24 -7.45 -23.30
N VAL A 194 -25.41 -6.80 -24.44
CA VAL A 194 -24.31 -6.15 -25.17
C VAL A 194 -23.74 -4.99 -24.34
N ILE A 195 -24.60 -4.14 -23.77
CA ILE A 195 -24.18 -3.04 -22.88
C ILE A 195 -23.44 -3.60 -21.67
N GLU A 196 -23.96 -4.66 -21.04
CA GLU A 196 -23.30 -5.28 -19.90
C GLU A 196 -21.94 -5.88 -20.26
N ALA A 197 -21.83 -6.53 -21.42
CA ALA A 197 -20.58 -7.10 -21.91
C ALA A 197 -19.51 -6.01 -22.14
N GLN A 198 -19.89 -4.86 -22.70
CA GLN A 198 -18.99 -3.72 -22.87
C GLN A 198 -18.54 -3.14 -21.52
N LEU A 199 -19.45 -3.00 -20.55
CA LEU A 199 -19.12 -2.52 -19.20
C LEU A 199 -18.29 -3.52 -18.40
N ALA A 200 -18.39 -4.82 -18.68
CA ALA A 200 -17.66 -5.87 -17.97
C ALA A 200 -16.14 -5.73 -18.13
N GLU A 201 -15.65 -5.29 -19.29
CA GLU A 201 -14.21 -5.06 -19.50
C GLU A 201 -13.69 -3.94 -18.60
N HIS A 202 -14.38 -2.80 -18.59
CA HIS A 202 -13.98 -1.68 -17.74
C HIS A 202 -14.12 -1.99 -16.24
N ARG A 203 -15.13 -2.77 -15.84
CA ARG A 203 -15.25 -3.26 -14.46
C ARG A 203 -14.03 -4.10 -14.06
N ARG A 204 -13.50 -4.95 -14.95
CA ARG A 204 -12.29 -5.74 -14.67
C ARG A 204 -11.08 -4.84 -14.42
N GLU A 205 -10.94 -3.74 -15.15
CA GLU A 205 -9.87 -2.77 -14.92
C GLU A 205 -10.00 -2.08 -13.56
N VAL A 206 -11.20 -1.62 -13.22
CA VAL A 206 -11.51 -1.03 -11.90
C VAL A 206 -11.12 -2.02 -10.79
N THR A 207 -11.52 -3.29 -10.90
CA THR A 207 -11.15 -4.34 -9.93
C THR A 207 -9.64 -4.57 -9.84
N LYS A 208 -8.88 -4.43 -10.94
CA LYS A 208 -7.41 -4.53 -10.90
C LYS A 208 -6.79 -3.40 -10.08
N PHE A 209 -7.26 -2.16 -10.28
CA PHE A 209 -6.79 -1.02 -9.49
C PHE A 209 -7.13 -1.17 -8.01
N GLU A 210 -8.36 -1.57 -7.69
CA GLU A 210 -8.79 -1.81 -6.31
C GLU A 210 -7.89 -2.82 -5.60
N ARG A 211 -7.61 -3.96 -6.23
CA ARG A 211 -6.70 -4.98 -5.68
C ARG A 211 -5.29 -4.45 -5.44
N ARG A 212 -4.77 -3.62 -6.36
CA ARG A 212 -3.43 -3.02 -6.21
C ARG A 212 -3.40 -2.01 -5.07
N ILE A 213 -4.42 -1.18 -4.95
CA ILE A 213 -4.58 -0.23 -3.84
C ILE A 213 -4.61 -0.99 -2.52
N THR A 214 -5.42 -2.05 -2.39
CA THR A 214 -5.46 -2.87 -1.16
C THR A 214 -4.09 -3.44 -0.82
N LYS A 215 -3.34 -3.95 -1.80
CA LYS A 215 -1.98 -4.47 -1.57
C LYS A 215 -1.04 -3.37 -1.08
N LEU A 216 -1.06 -2.20 -1.68
CA LEU A 216 -0.18 -1.10 -1.29
C LEU A 216 -0.53 -0.52 0.07
N THR A 217 -1.83 -0.40 0.39
CA THR A 217 -2.28 -0.02 1.73
C THR A 217 -1.76 -1.02 2.78
N SER A 218 -1.91 -2.34 2.53
CA SER A 218 -1.39 -3.35 3.45
C SER A 218 0.15 -3.31 3.59
N SER A 219 0.86 -3.02 2.51
CA SER A 219 2.32 -2.84 2.56
C SER A 219 2.72 -1.61 3.36
N LEU A 220 1.97 -0.50 3.23
CA LEU A 220 2.18 0.72 4.01
C LEU A 220 1.97 0.46 5.51
N GLU A 221 0.88 -0.21 5.87
CA GLU A 221 0.59 -0.59 7.26
C GLU A 221 1.72 -1.41 7.88
N LEU A 222 2.25 -2.41 7.15
CA LEU A 222 3.39 -3.21 7.60
C LEU A 222 4.64 -2.35 7.81
N THR A 223 4.97 -1.47 6.86
CA THR A 223 6.14 -0.57 7.01
C THR A 223 5.99 0.41 8.17
N GLU A 224 4.78 0.88 8.44
CA GLU A 224 4.50 1.76 9.58
C GLU A 224 4.62 1.01 10.92
N GLU A 225 4.20 -0.26 10.96
CA GLU A 225 4.36 -1.11 12.13
C GLU A 225 5.84 -1.43 12.42
N GLU A 226 6.64 -1.68 11.38
CA GLU A 226 8.10 -1.87 11.50
C GLU A 226 8.80 -0.62 12.01
N LEU A 227 8.47 0.56 11.47
CA LEU A 227 9.00 1.84 11.97
C LEU A 227 8.67 2.05 13.45
N LYS A 228 7.44 1.72 13.86
CA LYS A 228 7.01 1.80 15.26
C LYS A 228 7.80 0.87 16.16
N LYS A 229 8.07 -0.37 15.72
CA LYS A 229 8.89 -1.35 16.46
C LYS A 229 10.34 -0.87 16.60
N ILE A 230 10.94 -0.33 15.53
CA ILE A 230 12.30 0.22 15.55
C ILE A 230 12.41 1.39 16.53
N ALA A 231 11.39 2.25 16.58
CA ALA A 231 11.34 3.38 17.50
C ALA A 231 11.22 2.96 18.96
N ALA A 232 10.26 2.09 19.26
CA ALA A 232 10.05 1.56 20.61
C ALA A 232 11.31 0.86 21.14
N ALA A 233 11.98 0.07 20.29
CA ALA A 233 13.20 -0.65 20.66
C ALA A 233 14.40 0.27 20.99
N LYS A 234 14.40 1.52 20.52
CA LYS A 234 15.56 2.42 20.66
C LYS A 234 15.34 3.54 21.68
N GLY A 235 14.15 3.65 22.28
CA GLY A 235 13.80 4.82 23.10
C GLY A 235 13.95 6.13 22.33
N ILE A 236 13.97 6.06 20.98
CA ILE A 236 14.00 7.22 20.11
C ILE A 236 12.54 7.64 20.02
N ASP A 237 12.21 8.72 20.71
CA ASP A 237 10.99 9.45 20.44
C ASP A 237 11.03 9.83 18.96
N LEU A 238 10.14 9.24 18.16
CA LEU A 238 10.11 9.47 16.72
C LEU A 238 9.75 10.92 16.39
N GLY A 239 9.33 11.71 17.38
CA GLY A 239 8.60 12.94 17.12
C GLY A 239 7.22 12.57 16.58
N VAL A 240 6.20 13.18 17.19
CA VAL A 240 4.76 13.10 16.90
C VAL A 240 4.43 12.09 15.81
N ALA A 241 4.04 10.89 16.25
CA ALA A 241 3.34 9.92 15.42
C ALA A 241 2.35 10.68 14.52
N SER A 242 2.47 10.44 13.22
CA SER A 242 1.60 10.98 12.18
C SER A 242 0.27 11.48 12.74
N ILE A 243 0.04 12.79 12.61
CA ILE A 243 -1.19 13.54 12.91
C ILE A 243 -2.47 12.86 12.32
N TYR A 244 -2.30 11.81 11.51
CA TYR A 244 -3.36 11.05 10.85
C TYR A 244 -3.67 9.69 11.46
N ARG A 245 -2.95 9.21 12.50
CA ARG A 245 -3.37 7.98 13.21
C ARG A 245 -4.62 8.22 14.06
N ASP A 246 -4.83 9.47 14.47
CA ASP A 246 -6.00 9.92 15.22
C ASP A 246 -7.00 10.71 14.35
N VAL A 247 -6.99 10.53 13.02
CA VAL A 247 -8.14 10.91 12.16
C VAL A 247 -9.22 9.82 12.22
N GLN A 248 -9.57 9.47 13.46
CA GLN A 248 -10.92 9.30 14.00
C GLN A 248 -10.76 9.18 15.51
N GLY A 249 -10.24 10.27 16.09
CA GLY A 249 -10.03 10.47 17.51
C GLY A 249 -11.33 10.82 18.24
N LEU A 250 -11.78 9.87 19.04
CA LEU A 250 -12.60 10.09 20.22
C LEU A 250 -12.11 9.08 21.27
N CYS A 251 -10.92 9.33 21.80
CA CYS A 251 -10.46 8.58 22.98
C CYS A 251 -11.28 9.05 24.18
N ALA A 252 -12.07 8.17 24.79
CA ALA A 252 -12.93 8.53 25.93
C ALA A 252 -12.16 9.05 27.16
N ALA A 253 -10.84 8.86 27.19
CA ALA A 253 -9.96 9.37 28.23
C ALA A 253 -9.39 10.78 27.96
N ASP A 254 -9.75 11.40 26.82
CA ASP A 254 -9.24 12.70 26.43
C ASP A 254 -10.01 13.83 27.14
N ALA A 255 -9.29 14.82 27.68
CA ALA A 255 -9.90 15.89 28.49
C ALA A 255 -10.89 16.74 27.68
N ASP A 256 -10.65 16.86 26.37
CA ASP A 256 -11.46 17.65 25.43
C ASP A 256 -12.43 16.80 24.60
N TYR A 257 -12.74 15.57 25.05
CA TYR A 257 -13.56 14.62 24.30
C TYR A 257 -14.92 15.19 23.88
N GLU A 258 -15.66 15.80 24.80
CA GLU A 258 -17.00 16.34 24.50
C GLU A 258 -16.92 17.52 23.52
N THR A 259 -15.93 18.41 23.66
CA THR A 259 -15.70 19.52 22.73
C THR A 259 -15.38 19.03 21.32
N LYS A 260 -14.49 18.03 21.20
CA LYS A 260 -14.13 17.44 19.91
C LYS A 260 -15.31 16.71 19.26
N LYS A 261 -16.14 16.03 20.06
CA LYS A 261 -17.36 15.34 19.62
C LYS A 261 -18.41 16.32 19.10
N GLU A 262 -18.62 17.44 19.79
CA GLU A 262 -19.54 18.50 19.35
C GLU A 262 -19.07 19.14 18.03
N LEU A 263 -17.77 19.44 17.92
CA LEU A 263 -17.18 20.04 16.73
C LEU A 263 -17.22 19.09 15.52
N MET A 264 -16.97 17.79 15.73
CA MET A 264 -17.15 16.74 14.71
C MET A 264 -18.60 16.59 14.27
N SER A 265 -19.55 16.63 15.20
CA SER A 265 -20.98 16.58 14.89
C SER A 265 -21.41 17.78 14.04
N SER A 266 -20.90 18.98 14.35
CA SER A 266 -21.15 20.21 13.59
C SER A 266 -20.58 20.13 12.17
N ILE A 267 -19.33 19.70 12.01
CA ILE A 267 -18.70 19.50 10.69
C ILE A 267 -19.49 18.46 9.86
N PHE A 268 -19.91 17.37 10.49
CA PHE A 268 -20.69 16.34 9.80
C PHE A 268 -22.05 16.87 9.32
N ALA A 269 -22.75 17.63 10.15
CA ALA A 269 -24.01 18.27 9.78
C ALA A 269 -23.82 19.27 8.62
N ALA A 270 -22.77 20.09 8.66
CA ALA A 270 -22.44 21.02 7.59
C ALA A 270 -22.12 20.30 6.26
N ASN A 271 -21.31 19.24 6.31
CA ASN A 271 -20.99 18.43 5.13
C ASN A 271 -22.23 17.72 4.56
N MET A 272 -23.13 17.22 5.43
CA MET A 272 -24.41 16.65 5.01
C MET A 272 -25.32 17.68 4.33
N ALA A 273 -25.35 18.92 4.83
CA ALA A 273 -26.13 20.01 4.23
C ALA A 273 -25.59 20.40 2.85
N LEU A 274 -24.26 20.49 2.71
CA LEU A 274 -23.57 20.72 1.44
C LEU A 274 -23.87 19.61 0.43
N GLN A 275 -23.82 18.34 0.85
CA GLN A 275 -24.09 17.19 -0.01
C GLN A 275 -25.55 17.13 -0.48
N LYS A 276 -26.49 17.67 0.32
CA LYS A 276 -27.91 17.76 -0.02
C LYS A 276 -28.29 19.06 -0.75
N GLY A 277 -27.31 19.89 -1.13
CA GLY A 277 -27.53 21.12 -1.88
C GLY A 277 -28.27 22.22 -1.11
N THR A 278 -28.38 22.10 0.22
CA THR A 278 -29.02 23.12 1.05
C THR A 278 -27.93 24.07 1.54
N GLN A 279 -27.76 25.19 0.84
CA GLN A 279 -26.89 26.27 1.32
C GLN A 279 -27.41 26.76 2.67
N VAL A 280 -26.59 26.61 3.72
CA VAL A 280 -26.87 27.19 5.04
C VAL A 280 -26.61 28.68 4.91
N ALA A 281 -27.70 29.47 4.90
CA ALA A 281 -27.62 30.92 5.05
C ALA A 281 -27.00 31.23 6.42
N THR A 282 -25.86 31.91 6.40
CA THR A 282 -25.15 32.46 7.57
C THR A 282 -26.02 33.43 8.36
#